data_AF-A0A447MTT0-F1
#
_entry.id   AF-A0A447MTT0-F1
#
_cell.length_a   1.000
_cell.length_b   1.000
_cell.length_c   1.000
_cell.angle_alpha   90.00
_cell.angle_beta   90.00
_cell.angle_gamma   90.00
#
_symmetry.space_group_name_H-M   'P 1'
#
loop_
_entity.id
_entity.type
_entity.pdbx_description
1 polymer ?
#
loop_
_entity_poly.entity_id
_entity_poly.type
_entity_poly.pdbx_seq_one_letter_code
_entity_poly.pdbx_strand_id
1 'polypeptide(L)' 'MSFCIILVDYAADLAIHLPERIIRNLQIIAPDKTVHFSAGIYNMQPNDTINDAYQASDAQLYLNKQQKQHRSS' A
#
# COMPACT_ATOMS: atom_id res chain seq x y z
N MET A 1 6.41 -9.56 -7.61
CA MET A 1 6.56 -8.21 -8.21
C MET A 1 6.20 -7.17 -7.16
N SER A 2 6.93 -6.07 -7.07
CA SER A 2 6.67 -4.96 -6.15
C SER A 2 6.47 -3.67 -6.95
N PHE A 3 5.67 -2.76 -6.40
CA PHE A 3 5.42 -1.44 -6.94
C PHE A 3 5.54 -0.43 -5.80
N CYS A 4 6.00 0.78 -6.11
CA CYS A 4 5.93 1.93 -5.21
C CYS A 4 5.13 3.04 -5.87
N ILE A 5 4.30 3.71 -5.07
CA ILE A 5 3.53 4.89 -5.46
C ILE A 5 3.93 6.01 -4.50
N ILE A 6 4.37 7.14 -5.05
CA ILE A 6 4.65 8.36 -4.30
C ILE A 6 3.49 9.33 -4.55
N LEU A 7 2.86 9.80 -3.48
CA LEU A 7 1.77 10.77 -3.54
C LEU A 7 2.29 12.13 -3.08
N VAL A 8 2.26 13.12 -3.96
CA VAL A 8 2.69 14.49 -3.67
C VAL A 8 1.46 15.37 -3.49
N ASP A 9 1.47 16.25 -2.49
CA ASP A 9 0.35 17.14 -2.14
C ASP A 9 -0.98 16.40 -1.93
N TYR A 10 -0.90 15.18 -1.41
CA TYR A 10 -2.05 14.31 -1.21
C TYR A 10 -2.35 14.12 0.27
N ALA A 11 -3.63 14.19 0.63
CA ALA A 11 -4.05 14.10 2.01
C ALA A 11 -3.85 12.67 2.56
N ALA A 12 -3.19 12.56 3.72
CA ALA A 12 -2.80 11.27 4.30
C ALA A 12 -4.01 10.39 4.67
N ASP A 13 -5.10 11.00 5.10
CA ASP A 13 -6.40 10.37 5.37
C ASP A 13 -7.05 9.79 4.11
N LEU A 14 -6.77 10.35 2.93
CA LEU A 14 -7.21 9.77 1.67
C LEU A 14 -6.27 8.66 1.18
N ALA A 15 -5.00 8.66 1.62
CA ALA A 15 -3.98 7.73 1.15
C ALA A 15 -4.25 6.30 1.63
N ILE A 16 -4.79 6.15 2.85
CA ILE A 16 -5.14 4.85 3.43
C ILE A 16 -6.18 4.09 2.60
N HIS A 17 -7.03 4.80 1.84
CA HIS A 17 -8.07 4.22 0.99
C HIS A 17 -7.59 3.89 -0.42
N LEU A 18 -6.35 4.25 -0.77
CA LEU A 18 -5.80 4.00 -2.11
C LEU A 18 -5.75 2.51 -2.48
N PRO A 19 -5.35 1.57 -1.60
CA PRO A 19 -5.37 0.14 -1.91
C PRO A 19 -6.76 -0.34 -2.36
N GLU A 20 -7.83 0.06 -1.66
CA GLU A 20 -9.19 -0.33 -2.02
C GLU A 20 -9.60 0.22 -3.39
N ARG A 21 -9.23 1.47 -3.68
CA ARG A 21 -9.46 2.09 -5.00
C ARG A 21 -8.73 1.35 -6.12
N ILE A 22 -7.48 0.91 -5.88
CA ILE A 22 -6.73 0.11 -6.85
C ILE A 22 -7.42 -1.22 -7.11
N ILE A 23 -7.87 -1.94 -6.07
CA ILE A 23 -8.61 -3.20 -6.23
C ILE A 23 -9.87 -3.00 -7.07
N ARG A 24 -10.67 -1.99 -6.75
CA ARG A 24 -11.90 -1.67 -7.49
C ARG A 24 -11.61 -1.35 -8.97
N ASN A 25 -10.59 -0.56 -9.25
CA ASN A 25 -10.22 -0.22 -10.62
C ASN A 25 -9.71 -1.45 -11.39
N LEU A 26 -8.94 -2.34 -10.75
CA LEU A 26 -8.48 -3.58 -11.38
C LEU A 26 -9.65 -4.50 -11.74
N GLN A 27 -10.69 -4.57 -10.90
CA GLN A 27 -11.91 -5.34 -11.20
C GLN A 27 -12.67 -4.80 -12.42
N ILE A 28 -12.58 -3.49 -12.72
CA ILE A 28 -13.18 -2.89 -13.92
C ILE A 28 -12.33 -3.18 -15.16
N ILE A 29 -11.01 -3.04 -15.05
CA ILE A 29 -10.09 -3.16 -16.19
C ILE A 29 -9.85 -4.62 -16.57
N ALA A 30 -9.82 -5.53 -15.60
CA ALA A 30 -9.55 -6.94 -15.77
C ALA A 30 -10.46 -7.78 -14.86
N PRO A 31 -11.77 -7.84 -15.13
CA PRO A 31 -12.76 -8.50 -14.27
C PRO A 31 -12.46 -9.99 -14.03
N ASP A 32 -11.83 -10.65 -15.01
CA ASP A 32 -11.53 -12.08 -14.96
C ASP A 32 -10.20 -12.38 -14.23
N LYS A 33 -9.53 -11.35 -13.69
CA LYS A 33 -8.24 -11.48 -13.00
C LYS A 33 -8.42 -11.18 -11.51
N THR A 34 -8.25 -12.22 -10.70
CA THR A 34 -8.18 -12.04 -9.25
C THR A 34 -6.78 -11.58 -8.84
N VAL A 35 -6.67 -10.36 -8.34
CA VAL A 35 -5.41 -9.79 -7.83
C VAL A 35 -5.52 -9.58 -6.32
N HIS A 36 -4.61 -10.20 -5.58
CA HIS A 36 -4.44 -9.96 -4.15
C HIS A 36 -3.10 -9.29 -3.91
N PHE A 37 -3.12 -8.21 -3.14
CA PHE A 37 -1.88 -7.55 -2.72
C PHE A 37 -1.96 -7.10 -1.26
N SER A 38 -0.79 -6.85 -0.71
CA SER A 38 -0.62 -6.13 0.56
C SER A 38 0.06 -4.82 0.24
N ALA A 39 -0.25 -3.78 1.03
CA ALA A 39 0.36 -2.47 0.89
C ALA A 39 0.91 -2.03 2.24
N GLY A 40 2.05 -1.36 2.22
CA GLY A 40 2.49 -0.48 3.28
C GLY A 40 2.29 0.95 2.81
N ILE A 41 1.86 1.81 3.73
CA ILE A 41 1.56 3.22 3.51
C ILE A 41 2.26 3.98 4.62
N TYR A 42 3.12 4.91 4.22
CA TYR A 42 3.81 5.77 5.15
C TYR A 42 3.59 7.22 4.75
N ASN A 43 3.20 8.05 5.71
CA ASN A 43 3.12 9.49 5.53
C ASN A 43 4.47 10.09 5.92
N MET A 44 5.20 10.57 4.93
CA MET A 44 6.53 11.13 5.10
C MET A 44 6.49 12.34 6.05
N GLN A 45 7.36 12.33 7.06
CA GLN A 45 7.46 13.41 8.05
C GLN A 45 8.45 14.49 7.61
N PRO A 46 8.36 15.72 8.17
CA PRO A 46 9.38 16.72 7.96
C PRO A 46 10.77 16.17 8.34
N ASN A 47 11.75 16.36 7.45
CA ASN A 47 13.14 15.87 7.55
C ASN A 47 13.38 14.39 7.24
N ASP A 48 12.33 13.60 6.93
CA ASP A 48 12.56 12.27 6.39
C ASP A 48 13.28 12.38 5.04
N THR A 49 14.15 11.42 4.76
CA THR A 49 14.60 11.16 3.40
C THR A 49 13.61 10.23 2.71
N ILE A 50 13.66 10.20 1.38
CA ILE A 50 12.89 9.22 0.60
C ILE A 50 13.23 7.77 1.02
N ASN A 51 14.48 7.51 1.41
CA ASN A 51 14.90 6.19 1.89
C ASN A 51 14.24 5.82 3.22
N ASP A 52 14.07 6.77 4.14
CA ASP A 52 13.37 6.54 5.40
C ASP A 52 11.90 6.18 5.14
N ALA A 53 11.25 6.89 4.22
CA ALA A 53 9.89 6.59 3.80
C ALA A 53 9.77 5.20 3.15
N TYR A 54 10.74 4.81 2.31
CA TYR A 54 10.79 3.46 1.74
C TYR A 54 10.91 2.37 2.80
N GLN A 55 11.84 2.53 3.74
CA GLN A 55 12.04 1.57 4.82
C GLN A 55 10.82 1.44 5.72
N ALA A 56 10.20 2.57 6.10
CA ALA A 56 9.00 2.58 6.93
C ALA A 56 7.80 1.92 6.21
N SER A 57 7.62 2.23 4.92
CA SER A 57 6.59 1.60 4.09
C SER A 57 6.81 0.09 3.96
N ASP A 58 8.05 -0.37 3.76
CA ASP A 58 8.35 -1.80 3.63
C ASP A 58 8.15 -2.56 4.96
N ALA A 59 8.55 -1.95 6.08
CA ALA A 59 8.28 -2.50 7.40
C ALA A 59 6.78 -2.67 7.66
N GLN A 60 5.96 -1.67 7.32
CA GLN A 60 4.51 -1.77 7.46
C GLN A 60 3.91 -2.83 6.52
N LEU A 61 4.42 -2.93 5.28
CA LEU A 61 4.02 -3.97 4.34
C LEU A 61 4.29 -5.37 4.90
N TYR A 62 5.44 -5.59 5.53
CA TYR A 62 5.79 -6.86 6.16
C TYR A 62 4.79 -7.25 7.26
N LEU A 63 4.48 -6.32 8.17
CA LEU A 63 3.48 -6.54 9.23
C LEU A 63 2.09 -6.87 8.64
N ASN A 64 1.67 -6.13 7.61
CA ASN A 64 0.38 -6.36 6.95
C ASN A 64 0.30 -7.73 6.27
N LYS A 65 1.41 -8.21 5.69
CA LYS A 65 1.50 -9.57 5.13
C LYS A 65 1.34 -10.64 6.22
N GLN A 66 2.03 -10.47 7.36
CA GLN A 66 1.93 -11.41 8.47
C GLN A 66 0.50 -11.49 9.02
N GLN A 67 -0.16 -10.34 9.24
CA GLN A 67 -1.55 -10.32 9.73
C GLN A 67 -2.53 -11.00 8.76
N LYS A 68 -2.35 -10.84 7.44
CA LYS A 68 -3.17 -11.53 6.44
C LYS A 68 -2.94 -13.04 6.45
N GLN A 69 -1.70 -13.50 6.63
CA GLN A 69 -1.38 -14.93 6.74
C GLN A 69 -2.03 -15.54 7.99
N HIS A 70 -1.97 -14.86 9.13
CA HIS A 70 -2.58 -15.35 10.39
C HIS A 70 -4.12 -15.34 10.39
N ARG A 71 -4.78 -14.45 9.63
CA ARG A 71 -6.25 -14.46 9.46
C ARG A 71 -6.78 -15.56 8.53
N SER A 72 -5.89 -16.31 7.88
CA SER A 72 -6.23 -17.38 6.94
C SER A 72 -6.10 -18.79 7.55
N SER A 73 -5.96 -18.89 8.89
CA SER A 73 -5.85 -20.14 9.66
C SER A 73 -7.08 -20.38 10.53
#